data_AF-A0A450TLH0-F1
#
_entry.id   AF-A0A450TLH0-F1
#
_cell.length_a   1.000
_cell.length_b   1.000
_cell.length_c   1.000
_cell.angle_alpha   90.00
_cell.angle_beta   90.00
_cell.angle_gamma   90.00
#
_symmetry.space_group_name_H-M   'P 1'
#
loop_
_entity.id
_entity.type
_entity.pdbx_description
1 polymer ?
#
loop_
_entity_poly.entity_id
_entity_poly.type
_entity_poly.pdbx_seq_one_letter_code
_entity_poly.pdbx_strand_id
1 'polypeptide(L)'
;MFDNDVFEKWPGSKSGEIVEKMGRGEPLRTEEMMVLVLKAQSNHFYHLDQDLRGEMITLRVEFQDEMKTLRKDMRDEMKMLREDMNQRFENVDKRFESVDKRFEQLIRRIDRFMFWSLGFTVAAAAFVVTYLK
;
A
#
# COMPACT_ATOMS: atom_id res chain seq x y z
N MET A 1 -29.04 -33.36 -27.01
CA MET A 1 -28.10 -32.88 -25.97
C MET A 1 -28.19 -33.89 -24.86
N PHE A 2 -27.16 -34.70 -24.65
CA PHE A 2 -27.19 -35.73 -23.61
C PHE A 2 -27.22 -35.06 -22.24
N ASP A 3 -28.06 -35.54 -21.33
CA ASP A 3 -28.12 -35.04 -19.95
C ASP A 3 -26.74 -35.15 -19.29
N ASN A 4 -26.24 -34.05 -18.72
CA ASN A 4 -24.94 -33.98 -18.02
C ASN A 4 -24.77 -35.08 -16.97
N ASP A 5 -25.87 -35.52 -16.36
CA ASP A 5 -25.90 -36.59 -15.38
C ASP A 5 -25.38 -37.94 -15.90
N VAL A 6 -25.53 -38.20 -17.21
CA VAL A 6 -25.13 -39.48 -17.80
C VAL A 6 -23.60 -39.60 -17.75
N PHE A 7 -22.86 -38.58 -18.18
CA PHE A 7 -21.39 -38.67 -18.23
C PHE A 7 -20.72 -38.56 -16.86
N GLU A 8 -21.39 -37.98 -15.86
CA GLU A 8 -20.86 -37.93 -14.49
C GLU A 8 -21.15 -39.22 -13.71
N LYS A 9 -22.37 -39.77 -13.81
CA LYS A 9 -22.81 -40.90 -12.99
C LYS A 9 -22.50 -42.25 -13.64
N TRP A 10 -22.57 -42.35 -14.96
CA TRP A 10 -22.38 -43.62 -15.68
C TRP A 10 -21.00 -44.24 -15.51
N PRO A 11 -19.86 -43.51 -15.61
CA PRO A 11 -18.54 -44.11 -15.44
C PRO A 11 -18.34 -44.69 -14.03
N GLY A 12 -18.91 -44.03 -13.01
CA GLY A 12 -18.91 -44.50 -11.63
C GLY A 12 -19.68 -45.81 -11.50
N SER A 13 -20.95 -45.83 -11.94
CA SER A 13 -21.79 -47.03 -11.91
C SER A 13 -21.15 -48.20 -12.66
N LYS A 14 -20.66 -47.96 -13.88
CA LYS A 14 -20.08 -49.00 -14.73
C LYS A 14 -18.77 -49.54 -14.16
N SER A 15 -17.91 -48.68 -13.60
CA SER A 15 -16.69 -49.12 -12.93
C SER A 15 -17.00 -50.03 -11.72
N GLY A 16 -18.06 -49.73 -10.95
CA GLY A 16 -18.51 -50.57 -9.83
C GLY A 16 -18.94 -51.96 -10.27
N GLU A 17 -19.76 -52.05 -11.32
CA GLU A 17 -20.17 -53.33 -11.91
C GLU A 17 -18.97 -54.18 -12.38
N ILE A 18 -17.98 -53.52 -13.00
CA ILE A 18 -16.77 -54.18 -13.52
C ILE A 18 -15.89 -54.70 -12.37
N VAL A 19 -15.73 -53.91 -11.30
CA VAL A 19 -14.98 -54.33 -10.10
C VAL A 19 -15.67 -55.50 -9.41
N GLU A 20 -17.00 -55.49 -9.32
CA GLU A 20 -17.77 -56.60 -8.74
C GLU A 20 -17.62 -57.89 -9.56
N LYS A 21 -17.70 -57.79 -10.89
CA LYS A 21 -17.47 -58.90 -11.82
C LYS A 21 -16.06 -59.49 -11.70
N MET A 22 -15.05 -58.63 -11.56
CA MET A 22 -13.67 -59.04 -11.29
C MET A 22 -13.55 -59.77 -9.94
N GLY A 23 -14.26 -59.32 -8.91
CA GLY A 23 -14.34 -60.00 -7.61
C GLY A 23 -14.99 -61.38 -7.65
N ARG A 24 -15.81 -61.66 -8.66
CA ARG A 24 -16.41 -62.98 -8.94
C ARG A 24 -15.49 -63.91 -9.75
N GLY A 25 -14.31 -63.45 -10.17
CA GLY A 25 -13.33 -64.24 -10.94
C GLY A 25 -13.63 -64.34 -12.44
N GLU A 26 -14.57 -63.54 -12.95
CA GLU A 26 -14.88 -63.51 -14.39
C GLU A 26 -13.83 -62.70 -15.18
N PRO A 27 -13.46 -63.13 -16.41
CA PRO A 27 -12.50 -62.40 -17.23
C PRO A 27 -13.08 -61.05 -17.70
N LEU A 28 -12.23 -60.01 -17.65
CA LEU A 28 -12.57 -58.67 -18.14
C LEU A 28 -12.37 -58.57 -19.65
N ARG A 29 -13.32 -57.92 -20.31
CA ARG A 29 -13.21 -57.54 -21.72
C ARG A 29 -12.36 -56.28 -21.87
N THR A 30 -11.82 -56.06 -23.07
CA THR A 30 -11.01 -54.88 -23.39
C THR A 30 -11.76 -53.58 -23.13
N GLU A 31 -13.07 -53.53 -23.42
CA GLU A 31 -13.92 -52.37 -23.18
C GLU A 31 -14.12 -52.11 -21.68
N GLU A 32 -14.22 -53.15 -20.86
CA GLU A 32 -14.35 -53.05 -19.41
C GLU A 32 -13.05 -52.49 -18.79
N MET A 33 -11.89 -52.95 -19.28
CA MET A 33 -10.60 -52.38 -18.88
C MET A 33 -10.46 -50.91 -19.30
N MET A 34 -10.91 -50.55 -20.50
CA MET A 34 -10.90 -49.16 -20.96
C MET A 34 -11.76 -48.26 -20.07
N VAL A 35 -12.93 -48.73 -19.62
CA VAL A 35 -13.78 -47.98 -18.66
C VAL A 35 -13.07 -47.77 -17.32
N LEU A 36 -12.35 -48.76 -16.79
CA LEU A 36 -11.58 -48.61 -15.56
C LEU A 36 -10.45 -47.59 -15.71
N VAL A 37 -9.73 -47.59 -16.85
CA VAL A 37 -8.69 -46.61 -17.15
C VAL A 37 -9.27 -45.20 -17.24
N LEU A 38 -10.39 -45.03 -17.96
CA LEU A 38 -11.09 -43.75 -18.07
C LEU A 38 -11.57 -43.25 -16.69
N LYS A 39 -12.07 -44.14 -15.83
CA LYS A 39 -12.48 -43.78 -14.48
C LYS A 39 -11.29 -43.36 -13.62
N ALA A 40 -10.18 -44.09 -13.70
CA ALA A 40 -8.95 -43.74 -12.99
C ALA A 40 -8.41 -42.37 -13.43
N GLN A 41 -8.36 -42.11 -14.73
CA GLN A 41 -7.96 -40.82 -15.28
C GLN A 41 -8.92 -39.70 -14.85
N SER A 42 -10.23 -39.90 -14.97
CA SER A 42 -11.24 -38.94 -14.55
C SER A 42 -11.12 -38.57 -13.07
N ASN A 43 -10.90 -39.57 -12.20
CA ASN A 43 -10.65 -39.32 -10.78
C ASN A 43 -9.36 -38.53 -10.54
N HIS A 44 -8.27 -38.87 -11.22
CA HIS A 44 -7.00 -38.14 -11.10
C HIS A 44 -7.14 -36.67 -11.55
N PHE A 45 -7.86 -36.41 -12.64
CA PHE A 45 -8.16 -35.04 -13.08
C PHE A 45 -9.03 -34.27 -12.08
N TYR A 46 -9.99 -34.94 -11.44
CA TYR A 46 -10.83 -34.31 -10.42
C TYR A 46 -10.02 -33.85 -9.20
N HIS A 47 -9.14 -34.72 -8.69
CA HIS A 47 -8.24 -34.36 -7.59
C HIS A 47 -7.26 -33.24 -8.00
N LEU A 48 -6.68 -33.31 -9.20
CA LEU A 48 -5.79 -32.26 -9.70
C LEU A 48 -6.48 -30.89 -9.80
N ASP A 49 -7.72 -30.83 -10.32
CA ASP A 49 -8.48 -29.58 -10.37
C ASP A 49 -8.78 -29.04 -8.97
N GLN A 50 -9.14 -29.92 -8.03
CA GLN A 50 -9.40 -29.53 -6.65
C GLN A 50 -8.14 -28.98 -5.96
N ASP A 51 -6.99 -29.63 -6.14
CA ASP A 51 -5.71 -29.20 -5.56
C ASP A 51 -5.28 -27.86 -6.16
N LEU A 52 -5.36 -27.70 -7.48
CA LEU A 52 -5.04 -26.45 -8.16
C LEU A 52 -5.95 -25.30 -7.71
N ARG A 53 -7.26 -25.56 -7.55
CA ARG A 53 -8.19 -24.56 -7.00
C ARG A 53 -7.83 -24.20 -5.57
N GLY A 54 -7.45 -25.18 -4.76
CA GLY A 54 -6.98 -24.98 -3.39
C GLY A 54 -5.76 -24.08 -3.34
N GLU A 55 -4.73 -24.40 -4.12
CA GLU A 55 -3.50 -23.60 -4.21
C GLU A 55 -3.78 -22.17 -4.71
N MET A 56 -4.62 -22.00 -5.73
CA MET A 56 -4.99 -20.67 -6.21
C MET A 56 -5.74 -19.84 -5.17
N ILE A 57 -6.60 -20.47 -4.36
CA ILE A 57 -7.29 -19.78 -3.26
C ILE A 57 -6.28 -19.36 -2.19
N THR A 58 -5.40 -20.27 -1.78
CA THR A 58 -4.36 -19.99 -0.78
C THR A 58 -3.46 -18.85 -1.24
N LEU A 59 -2.94 -18.92 -2.46
CA LEU A 59 -2.09 -17.87 -3.04
C LEU A 59 -2.81 -16.52 -3.06
N ARG A 60 -4.10 -16.51 -3.45
CA ARG A 60 -4.88 -15.27 -3.46
C ARG A 60 -5.06 -14.69 -2.06
N VAL A 61 -5.30 -15.53 -1.06
CA VAL A 61 -5.48 -15.09 0.34
C VAL A 61 -4.17 -14.55 0.90
N GLU A 62 -3.06 -15.26 0.70
CA GLU A 62 -1.73 -14.82 1.14
C GLU A 62 -1.34 -13.49 0.48
N PHE A 63 -1.51 -13.37 -0.82
CA PHE A 63 -1.25 -12.12 -1.54
C PHE A 63 -2.13 -10.97 -1.03
N GLN A 64 -3.41 -11.25 -0.72
CA GLN A 64 -4.30 -10.24 -0.15
C GLN A 64 -3.85 -9.78 1.24
N ASP A 65 -3.35 -10.69 2.07
CA ASP A 65 -2.85 -10.36 3.40
C ASP A 65 -1.52 -9.59 3.35
N GLU A 66 -0.61 -10.00 2.46
CA GLU A 66 0.64 -9.30 2.21
C GLU A 66 0.38 -7.86 1.72
N MET A 67 -0.52 -7.70 0.74
CA MET A 67 -0.91 -6.38 0.24
C MET A 67 -1.59 -5.51 1.30
N LYS A 68 -2.35 -6.12 2.22
CA LYS A 68 -2.96 -5.40 3.35
C LYS A 68 -1.89 -4.92 4.33
N THR A 69 -0.91 -5.75 4.61
CA THR A 69 0.24 -5.44 5.47
C THR A 69 1.08 -4.34 4.85
N LEU A 70 1.46 -4.45 3.57
CA LEU A 70 2.17 -3.41 2.84
C LEU A 70 1.44 -2.06 2.87
N ARG A 71 0.12 -2.05 2.64
CA ARG A 71 -0.71 -0.82 2.71
C ARG A 71 -0.80 -0.23 4.12
N LYS A 72 -0.62 -1.03 5.16
CA LYS A 72 -0.58 -0.56 6.54
C LYS A 72 0.76 0.08 6.83
N ASP A 73 1.85 -0.61 6.49
CA ASP A 73 3.21 -0.13 6.72
C ASP A 73 3.46 1.19 5.95
N MET A 74 3.06 1.27 4.69
CA MET A 74 3.12 2.52 3.92
C MET A 74 2.34 3.67 4.57
N ARG A 75 1.19 3.39 5.20
CA ARG A 75 0.40 4.41 5.91
C ARG A 75 1.10 4.89 7.17
N ASP A 76 1.71 3.98 7.91
CA ASP A 76 2.43 4.29 9.14
C ASP A 76 3.72 5.08 8.82
N GLU A 77 4.46 4.70 7.77
CA GLU A 77 5.60 5.49 7.27
C GLU A 77 5.19 6.89 6.83
N MET A 78 4.11 7.03 6.07
CA MET A 78 3.61 8.33 5.64
C MET A 78 3.19 9.21 6.82
N LYS A 79 2.64 8.61 7.87
CA LYS A 79 2.30 9.30 9.11
C LYS A 79 3.56 9.79 9.83
N MET A 80 4.57 8.94 9.99
CA MET A 80 5.85 9.33 10.61
C MET A 80 6.53 10.45 9.82
N LEU A 81 6.55 10.36 8.49
CA LEU A 81 7.11 11.42 7.65
C LEU A 81 6.38 12.75 7.85
N ARG A 82 5.04 12.72 7.93
CA ARG A 82 4.24 13.92 8.18
C ARG A 82 4.52 14.54 9.55
N GLU A 83 4.70 13.70 10.57
CA GLU A 83 5.05 14.15 11.92
C GLU A 83 6.46 14.79 11.97
N ASP A 84 7.47 14.17 11.34
CA ASP A 84 8.82 14.76 11.22
C ASP A 84 8.77 16.09 10.44
N MET A 85 8.02 16.16 9.35
CA MET A 85 7.84 17.40 8.59
C MET A 85 7.22 18.50 9.47
N ASN A 86 6.15 18.19 10.21
CA ASN A 86 5.53 19.16 11.12
C ASN A 86 6.53 19.66 12.17
N GLN A 87 7.32 18.77 12.78
CA GLN A 87 8.31 19.16 13.78
C GLN A 87 9.39 20.09 13.18
N ARG A 88 9.82 19.82 11.95
CA ARG A 88 10.76 20.70 11.22
C ARG A 88 10.14 22.05 10.91
N PHE A 89 8.88 22.10 10.49
CA PHE A 89 8.16 23.36 10.27
C PHE A 89 8.05 24.18 11.56
N GLU A 90 7.66 23.58 12.67
CA GLU A 90 7.63 24.28 13.97
C GLU A 90 9.00 24.86 14.37
N ASN A 91 10.08 24.13 14.09
CA ASN A 91 11.44 24.62 14.33
C ASN A 91 11.81 25.79 13.41
N VAL A 92 11.34 25.76 12.15
CA VAL A 92 11.49 26.88 11.21
C VAL A 92 10.72 28.10 11.70
N ASP A 93 9.48 27.92 12.16
CA ASP A 93 8.67 29.02 12.71
C ASP A 93 9.36 29.69 13.90
N LYS A 94 9.91 28.91 14.84
CA LYS A 94 10.71 29.46 15.96
C LYS A 94 11.92 30.27 15.51
N ARG A 95 12.59 29.86 14.42
CA ARG A 95 13.71 30.62 13.85
C ARG A 95 13.23 31.93 13.22
N PHE A 96 12.10 31.91 12.52
CA PHE A 96 11.49 33.12 11.97
C PHE A 96 11.09 34.10 13.07
N GLU A 97 10.47 33.66 14.16
CA GLU A 97 10.18 34.51 15.31
C GLU A 97 11.45 35.16 15.91
N SER A 98 12.56 34.41 15.95
CA SER A 98 13.84 34.96 16.41
C SER A 98 14.40 36.03 15.46
N VAL A 99 14.23 35.81 14.14
CA VAL A 99 14.62 36.76 13.10
C VAL A 99 13.77 38.04 13.19
N ASP A 100 12.45 37.91 13.36
CA ASP A 100 11.55 39.06 13.51
C ASP A 100 11.93 39.93 14.71
N LYS A 101 12.25 39.32 15.87
CA LYS A 101 12.73 40.06 17.04
C LYS A 101 14.02 40.84 16.75
N ARG A 102 14.94 40.28 15.96
CA ARG A 102 16.18 40.97 15.57
C ARG A 102 15.89 42.12 14.61
N PHE A 103 14.98 41.93 13.67
CA PHE A 103 14.54 42.99 12.77
C PHE A 103 13.86 44.13 13.52
N GLU A 104 12.96 43.85 14.47
CA GLU A 104 12.37 44.89 15.32
C GLU A 104 13.44 45.68 16.08
N GLN A 105 14.43 45.01 16.66
CA GLN A 105 15.54 45.68 17.35
C GLN A 105 16.35 46.56 16.40
N LEU A 106 16.58 46.10 15.16
CA LEU A 106 17.27 46.87 14.13
C LEU A 106 16.46 48.12 13.74
N ILE A 107 15.16 47.97 13.50
CA ILE A 107 14.25 49.08 13.19
C ILE A 107 14.29 50.13 14.31
N ARG A 108 14.17 49.73 15.58
CA ARG A 108 14.26 50.68 16.72
C ARG A 108 15.59 51.43 16.77
N ARG A 109 16.71 50.79 16.39
CA ARG A 109 18.02 51.45 16.31
C ARG A 109 18.08 52.45 15.16
N ILE A 110 17.54 52.08 14.00
CA ILE A 110 17.46 52.95 12.82
C ILE A 110 16.57 54.16 13.11
N ASP A 111 15.40 53.97 13.72
CA ASP A 111 14.49 55.07 14.09
C ASP A 111 15.17 56.06 15.04
N ARG A 112 15.86 55.55 16.07
CA ARG A 112 16.63 56.38 16.99
C ARG A 112 17.73 57.14 16.24
N PHE A 113 18.48 56.47 15.38
CA PHE A 113 19.52 57.10 14.58
C PHE A 113 18.97 58.21 13.68
N MET A 114 17.83 57.96 13.01
CA MET A 114 17.13 58.93 12.17
C MET A 114 16.65 60.15 12.97
N PHE A 115 16.11 59.94 14.17
CA PHE A 115 15.68 61.03 15.04
C PHE A 115 16.88 61.93 15.44
N TRP A 116 18.00 61.33 15.84
CA TRP A 116 19.21 62.09 16.21
C TRP A 116 19.86 62.78 15.01
N SER A 117 19.90 62.15 13.84
CA SER A 117 20.47 62.78 12.65
C SER A 117 19.65 63.98 12.18
N LEU A 118 18.31 63.88 12.20
CA LEU A 118 17.42 65.01 11.92
C LEU A 118 17.64 66.15 12.93
N GLY A 119 17.68 65.85 14.22
CA GLY A 119 17.98 66.86 15.25
C GLY A 119 19.33 67.55 15.04
N PHE A 120 20.37 66.79 14.71
CA PHE A 120 21.69 67.33 14.40
C PHE A 120 21.68 68.23 13.15
N THR A 121 21.01 67.82 12.07
CA THR A 121 20.91 68.64 10.85
C THR A 121 20.19 69.97 11.10
N VAL A 122 19.09 69.96 11.87
CA VAL A 122 18.36 71.19 12.25
C VAL A 122 19.21 72.10 13.13
N ALA A 123 19.91 71.54 14.13
CA ALA A 123 20.80 72.31 15.00
C ALA A 123 21.96 72.95 14.22
N ALA A 124 22.58 72.21 13.30
CA ALA A 124 23.63 72.73 12.43
C ALA A 124 23.12 73.87 11.53
N ALA A 125 21.93 73.70 10.92
CA ALA A 125 21.32 74.75 10.11
C ALA A 125 21.01 76.01 10.93
N ALA A 126 20.45 75.85 12.13
CA ALA A 126 20.16 76.97 13.03
C ALA A 126 21.43 77.71 13.47
N PHE A 127 22.50 76.98 13.82
CA PHE A 127 23.79 77.55 14.18
C PHE A 127 24.40 78.38 13.05
N VAL A 128 24.36 77.86 11.82
CA VAL A 128 24.81 78.59 10.63
C VAL A 128 24.02 79.90 10.47
N VAL A 129 22.69 79.86 10.61
CA VAL A 129 21.84 81.06 10.48
C VAL A 129 22.08 82.08 11.58
N THR A 130 22.37 81.67 12.82
CA THR A 130 22.61 82.61 13.93
C THR A 130 24.01 83.20 13.94
N TYR A 131 25.02 82.52 13.40
CA TYR A 131 26.41 83.02 13.36
C TYR A 131 26.77 83.76 12.07
N LEU A 132 26.07 83.52 10.96
CA LEU A 132 26.27 84.26 9.69
C LEU A 132 25.39 85.52 9.56
N LYS A 133 24.68 85.91 10.63
CA LYS A 133 23.81 87.09 10.67
C LYS A 133 24.24 88.00 11.81
#